data_AF-A0A6C6ZX52-F1
#
_entry.id   AF-A0A6C6ZX52-F1
#
_cell.length_a   1.000
_cell.length_b   1.000
_cell.length_c   1.000
_cell.angle_alpha   90.00
_cell.angle_beta   90.00
_cell.angle_gamma   90.00
#
_symmetry.space_group_name_H-M   'P 1'
#
loop_
_entity.id
_entity.type
_entity.pdbx_description
1 polymer ?
#
loop_
_entity_poly.entity_id
_entity_poly.type
_entity_poly.pdbx_seq_one_letter_code
_entity_poly.pdbx_strand_id
1 'polypeptide(L)' 'MCGEWMPQAGFINGMPVKIRVIKDCIVITPQNTRELWGCIEGMSVTYINHRKVKTWLKDFPGALNDTGD' A
#
# COMPACT_ATOMS: atom_id res chain seq x y z
N MET A 1 -13.88 -23.36 -4.46
CA MET A 1 -14.27 -22.19 -5.26
C MET A 1 -13.83 -20.97 -4.50
N CYS A 2 -12.87 -20.21 -5.04
CA CYS A 2 -12.57 -18.90 -4.47
C CYS A 2 -13.80 -18.02 -4.74
N GLY A 3 -14.29 -17.27 -3.75
CA GLY A 3 -15.50 -16.49 -3.91
C GLY A 3 -15.31 -15.39 -4.96
N GLU A 4 -16.20 -15.33 -5.95
CA GLU A 4 -16.25 -14.31 -7.02
C GLU A 4 -16.40 -12.87 -6.50
N TRP A 5 -16.61 -12.69 -5.19
CA TRP A 5 -16.87 -11.40 -4.57
C TRP A 5 -15.68 -10.43 -4.65
N MET A 6 -14.43 -10.92 -4.65
CA MET A 6 -13.24 -10.05 -4.73
C MET A 6 -13.17 -9.31 -6.07
N PRO A 7 -13.26 -10.00 -7.23
CA PRO A 7 -13.43 -9.34 -8.53
C PRO A 7 -14.66 -8.43 -8.60
N GLN A 8 -15.81 -8.87 -8.06
CA GLN A 8 -17.05 -8.07 -8.06
C GLN A 8 -16.92 -6.77 -7.26
N ALA A 9 -16.10 -6.76 -6.20
CA ALA A 9 -15.78 -5.57 -5.42
C ALA A 9 -14.66 -4.71 -6.06
N GLY A 10 -14.14 -5.11 -7.23
CA GLY A 10 -13.13 -4.36 -7.99
C GLY A 10 -11.68 -4.74 -7.68
N PHE A 11 -11.43 -5.79 -6.89
CA PHE A 11 -10.06 -6.26 -6.63
C PHE A 11 -9.56 -7.16 -7.76
N ILE A 12 -8.33 -6.90 -8.23
CA ILE A 12 -7.67 -7.73 -9.24
C ILE A 12 -6.62 -8.65 -8.59
N ASN A 13 -6.32 -9.76 -9.25
CA ASN A 13 -5.29 -10.67 -8.78
C ASN A 13 -3.92 -9.96 -8.72
N GLY A 14 -3.20 -10.14 -7.61
CA GLY A 14 -1.92 -9.46 -7.36
C GLY A 14 -2.02 -8.01 -6.90
N MET A 15 -3.23 -7.43 -6.74
CA MET A 15 -3.41 -6.10 -6.15
C MET A 15 -2.97 -6.10 -4.68
N PRO A 16 -2.04 -5.21 -4.27
CA PRO A 16 -1.72 -5.02 -2.86
C PRO A 16 -2.93 -4.47 -2.10
N VAL A 17 -3.25 -5.07 -0.94
CA VAL A 17 -4.39 -4.66 -0.10
C VAL A 17 -3.98 -4.42 1.34
N LYS A 18 -4.62 -3.46 1.99
CA LYS A 18 -4.54 -3.24 3.44
C LYS A 18 -5.76 -3.88 4.08
N ILE A 19 -5.52 -4.79 5.03
CA ILE A 19 -6.56 -5.44 5.82
C ILE A 19 -6.56 -4.84 7.22
N ARG A 20 -7.73 -4.38 7.69
CA ARG A 20 -7.93 -3.94 9.06
C ARG A 20 -9.03 -4.79 9.69
N VAL A 21 -8.75 -5.34 10.87
CA VAL A 21 -9.75 -6.06 11.67
C VAL A 21 -10.34 -5.07 12.68
N ILE A 22 -11.65 -4.91 12.63
CA ILE A 22 -12.42 -4.17 13.64
C ILE A 22 -13.41 -5.14 14.29
N LYS A 23 -14.05 -4.75 15.39
CA LYS A 23 -15.05 -5.60 16.05
C LYS A 23 -16.15 -5.95 15.03
N ASP A 24 -16.41 -7.25 14.87
CA ASP A 24 -17.43 -7.84 13.98
C ASP A 24 -17.25 -7.55 12.47
N CYS A 25 -16.11 -6.99 12.02
CA CYS A 25 -15.91 -6.66 10.60
C CYS A 25 -14.43 -6.66 10.17
N ILE A 26 -14.20 -6.98 8.89
CA ILE A 26 -12.89 -6.86 8.22
C ILE A 26 -13.03 -5.81 7.12
N VAL A 27 -12.16 -4.81 7.14
CA VAL A 27 -12.06 -3.78 6.11
C VAL A 27 -10.87 -4.11 5.22
N ILE A 28 -11.13 -4.27 3.92
CA ILE A 28 -10.11 -4.50 2.89
C ILE A 28 -10.13 -3.32 1.95
N THR A 29 -8.99 -2.64 1.81
CA THR A 29 -8.83 -1.51 0.88
C THR A 29 -7.64 -1.74 -0.04
N PRO A 30 -7.67 -1.25 -1.29
CA PRO A 30 -6.46 -1.15 -2.09
C PRO A 30 -5.37 -0.43 -1.30
N GLN A 31 -4.15 -0.94 -1.37
CA GLN A 31 -3.00 -0.28 -0.76
C GLN A 31 -2.46 0.75 -1.76
N ASN A 32 -2.63 2.03 -1.43
CA ASN A 32 -2.10 3.14 -2.21
C ASN A 32 -0.80 3.65 -1.58
N THR A 33 0.27 3.78 -2.37
CA THR A 33 1.57 4.35 -1.96
C THR A 33 1.64 5.87 -2.11
N ARG A 34 0.61 6.54 -2.66
CA ARG A 34 0.57 8.00 -2.82
C ARG A 34 0.62 8.74 -1.49
N GLU A 35 -0.15 8.27 -0.50
CA GLU A 35 -0.10 8.86 0.85
C GLU A 35 1.24 8.60 1.54
N LEU A 36 1.95 7.53 1.17
CA LEU A 36 3.25 7.20 1.75
C LEU A 36 4.27 8.31 1.50
N TRP A 37 4.33 8.85 0.28
CA TRP A 37 5.22 9.97 -0.05
C TRP A 37 4.89 11.21 0.80
N GLY A 38 3.62 11.58 0.90
CA GLY A 38 3.18 12.70 1.73
C GLY A 38 3.47 12.49 3.22
N CYS A 39 3.31 11.28 3.75
CA CYS A 39 3.68 10.95 5.12
C CYS A 39 5.20 11.03 5.34
N ILE A 40 5.99 10.47 4.42
CA ILE A 40 7.45 10.48 4.49
C ILE A 40 7.96 11.92 4.48
N GLU A 41 7.47 12.75 3.56
CA GLU A 41 7.76 14.19 3.48
C GLU A 41 7.35 14.94 4.76
N GLY A 42 6.12 14.74 5.24
CA GLY A 42 5.60 15.41 6.43
C GLY A 42 6.30 15.04 7.74
N MET A 43 6.93 13.85 7.83
CA MET A 43 7.68 13.41 9.01
C MET A 43 9.15 13.85 9.00
N SER A 44 9.68 14.26 7.85
CA SER A 44 11.12 14.54 7.73
C SER A 44 11.48 15.92 8.23
N VAL A 45 12.52 15.98 9.08
CA VAL A 45 13.12 17.25 9.54
C VAL A 45 14.05 17.84 8.47
N THR A 46 14.39 17.06 7.44
CA THR A 46 15.31 17.46 6.36
C THR A 46 14.75 17.12 4.98
N TYR A 47 15.42 17.59 3.93
CA TYR A 47 15.06 17.23 2.55
C TYR A 47 15.19 15.72 2.31
N ILE A 48 14.19 15.17 1.63
CA ILE A 48 14.12 13.73 1.34
C ILE A 48 14.74 13.42 -0.01
N ASN A 49 15.66 12.47 -0.02
CA ASN A 49 16.18 11.93 -1.27
C ASN A 49 15.24 10.84 -1.81
N HIS A 50 14.39 11.20 -2.76
CA HIS A 50 13.37 10.29 -3.30
C HIS A 50 13.97 9.04 -3.95
N ARG A 51 15.20 9.11 -4.51
CA ARG A 51 15.87 7.94 -5.07
C ARG A 51 16.24 6.92 -4.00
N LYS A 52 16.81 7.38 -2.89
CA LYS A 52 17.15 6.49 -1.75
C LYS A 52 15.91 5.86 -1.14
N VAL A 53 14.82 6.62 -1.00
CA VAL A 53 13.55 6.10 -0.49
C VAL A 53 12.98 5.05 -1.44
N LYS A 54 12.97 5.28 -2.77
CA LYS A 54 12.53 4.27 -3.74
C LYS A 54 13.33 2.98 -3.69
N THR A 55 14.65 3.07 -3.51
CA THR A 55 15.49 1.87 -3.33
C THR A 55 15.10 1.13 -2.05
N TRP A 56 15.00 1.85 -0.93
CA TRP A 56 14.61 1.27 0.35
C TRP A 56 13.22 0.61 0.31
N LEU A 57 12.24 1.19 -0.38
CA LEU A 57 10.89 0.61 -0.52
C LEU A 57 10.89 -0.74 -1.23
N LYS A 58 11.76 -0.93 -2.24
CA LYS A 58 11.90 -2.20 -2.95
C LYS A 58 12.46 -3.30 -2.06
N ASP A 59 13.36 -2.94 -1.15
CA ASP A 59 14.00 -3.86 -0.22
C ASP A 59 13.17 -4.03 1.09
N PHE A 60 12.04 -3.34 1.22
CA PHE A 60 11.22 -3.37 2.42
C PHE A 60 10.53 -4.74 2.60
N PRO A 61 10.55 -5.33 3.82
CA PRO A 61 9.87 -6.59 4.08
C PRO A 61 8.36 -6.46 3.85
N GLY A 62 7.82 -7.28 2.95
CA GLY A 62 6.41 -7.20 2.54
C GLY A 62 6.17 -6.49 1.20
N ALA A 63 7.25 -6.14 0.47
CA ALA A 63 7.22 -5.63 -0.90
C ALA A 63 6.27 -4.43 -1.08
N LEU A 64 6.68 -3.28 -0.53
CA LEU A 64 6.06 -1.98 -0.82
C LEU A 64 6.42 -1.55 -2.25
N ASN A 65 5.78 -2.17 -3.23
CA ASN A 65 5.90 -1.75 -4.61
C ASN A 65 5.20 -0.40 -4.78
N ASP A 66 5.97 0.64 -5.05
CA ASP A 66 5.45 1.93 -5.49
C ASP A 66 4.83 1.74 -6.88
N THR A 67 3.50 1.57 -6.93
CA THR A 67 2.77 1.37 -8.20
C THR A 67 2.58 2.68 -8.97
N GLY A 68 2.94 3.82 -8.38
CA GLY A 68 3.12 5.09 -9.09
C GLY A 68 1.86 5.75 -9.63
N ASP A 69 0.67 5.46 -9.09
CA ASP A 69 -0.57 6.18 -9.42
C ASP A 69 -0.64 7.57 -8.75
#